data_AF-A0AAJ0G8X2-F1
#
_entry.id   AF-A0AAJ0G8X2-F1
#
_cell.length_a   1.000
_cell.length_b   1.000
_cell.length_c   1.000
_cell.angle_alpha   90.00
_cell.angle_beta   90.00
_cell.angle_gamma   90.00
#
_symmetry.space_group_name_H-M   'P 1'
#
loop_
_entity.id
_entity.type
_entity.pdbx_description
1 polymer ?
#
loop_
_entity_poly.entity_id
_entity_poly.type
_entity_poly.pdbx_seq_one_letter_code
_entity_poly.pdbx_strand_id
1 'polypeptide(L)'
;MGLLDLPTELRIHIFSYLPDFHPGRTETVGPNVRITPAICRISRRLREEALPLYAKTASFSIQTDDDVHSQNSRMSIWLDALSPEALALVHSLQLSRHWQIQQPSRWQGHVGFYVRLQRLRTAWLFIAGTYPIANDVRGMRAESVELLRSVVERRGVGEKGLVRGDVEFVVAAMEIVAEHPVPAFDVEQSEEEGRRRKGVWRIMERGLAELGSGDVEDVSTRPFFTPY
;
A
#
# COMPACT_ATOMS: atom_id res chain seq x y z
N MET A 1 15.63 -11.93 -31.43
CA MET A 1 15.21 -13.10 -30.64
C MET A 1 14.82 -12.63 -29.24
N GLY A 2 13.65 -13.04 -28.77
CA GLY A 2 13.22 -12.91 -27.38
C GLY A 2 13.42 -14.23 -26.62
N LEU A 3 13.20 -14.22 -25.31
CA LEU A 3 13.14 -15.44 -24.49
C LEU A 3 11.99 -16.33 -24.94
N LEU A 4 10.84 -15.76 -25.33
CA LEU A 4 9.67 -16.52 -25.80
C LEU A 4 9.91 -17.30 -27.09
N ASP A 5 10.94 -16.95 -27.87
CA ASP A 5 11.34 -17.71 -29.07
C ASP A 5 12.10 -19.00 -28.71
N LEU A 6 12.52 -19.17 -27.45
CA LEU A 6 13.26 -20.33 -26.99
C LEU A 6 12.31 -21.46 -26.56
N PRO A 7 12.73 -22.73 -26.74
CA PRO A 7 12.06 -23.88 -26.13
C PRO A 7 11.81 -23.67 -24.63
N THR A 8 10.68 -24.17 -24.15
CA THR A 8 10.22 -23.98 -22.76
C THR A 8 11.25 -24.48 -21.76
N GLU A 9 11.94 -25.57 -22.07
CA GLU A 9 12.98 -26.18 -21.24
C GLU A 9 14.15 -25.22 -21.05
N LEU A 10 14.60 -24.58 -22.14
CA LEU A 10 15.67 -23.57 -22.10
C LEU A 10 15.22 -22.31 -21.37
N ARG A 11 13.96 -21.88 -21.52
CA ARG A 11 13.42 -20.73 -20.77
C ARG A 11 13.40 -20.99 -19.28
N ILE A 12 12.88 -22.15 -18.84
CA ILE A 12 12.87 -22.54 -17.42
C ILE A 12 14.28 -22.56 -16.87
N HIS A 13 15.21 -23.15 -17.63
CA HIS A 13 16.61 -23.18 -17.25
C HIS A 13 17.19 -21.76 -17.14
N ILE A 14 16.91 -20.83 -18.07
CA ILE A 14 17.38 -19.44 -17.94
C ILE A 14 16.80 -18.77 -16.70
N PHE A 15 15.49 -18.91 -16.45
CA PHE A 15 14.84 -18.27 -15.30
C PHE A 15 15.32 -18.81 -13.95
N SER A 16 15.70 -20.09 -13.86
CA SER A 16 16.20 -20.66 -12.61
C SER A 16 17.54 -20.07 -12.18
N TYR A 17 18.37 -19.59 -13.12
CA TYR A 17 19.63 -18.90 -12.79
C TYR A 17 19.47 -17.40 -12.56
N LEU A 18 18.29 -16.83 -12.83
CA LEU A 18 18.06 -15.40 -12.62
C LEU A 18 17.49 -15.14 -11.22
N PRO A 19 18.24 -14.48 -10.32
CA PRO A 19 17.80 -14.24 -8.95
C PRO A 19 16.56 -13.35 -8.88
N ASP A 20 16.33 -12.53 -9.91
CA ASP A 20 15.22 -11.59 -10.01
C ASP A 20 13.85 -12.25 -10.18
N PHE A 21 13.80 -13.54 -10.57
CA PHE A 21 12.55 -14.27 -10.82
C PHE A 21 12.25 -15.34 -9.78
N HIS A 22 13.05 -15.42 -8.70
CA HIS A 22 12.81 -16.38 -7.63
C HIS A 22 11.47 -16.09 -6.93
N PRO A 23 10.59 -17.10 -6.75
CA PRO A 23 9.31 -16.90 -6.09
C PRO A 23 9.47 -16.41 -4.65
N GLY A 24 8.64 -15.44 -4.24
CA GLY A 24 8.63 -14.94 -2.86
C GLY A 24 9.74 -13.95 -2.54
N ARG A 25 10.50 -13.50 -3.55
CA ARG A 25 11.47 -12.42 -3.39
C ARG A 25 10.75 -11.13 -2.97
N THR A 26 11.29 -10.46 -1.95
CA THR A 26 10.78 -9.16 -1.52
C THR A 26 11.64 -8.05 -2.11
N GLU A 27 11.00 -7.11 -2.79
CA GLU A 27 11.64 -5.96 -3.44
C GLU A 27 11.28 -4.68 -2.71
N THR A 28 12.29 -3.99 -2.20
CA THR A 28 12.08 -2.67 -1.56
C THR A 28 12.27 -1.57 -2.60
N VAL A 29 11.22 -0.81 -2.87
CA VAL A 29 11.26 0.32 -3.80
C VAL A 29 11.79 1.55 -3.05
N GLY A 30 13.04 1.91 -3.35
CA GLY A 30 13.74 3.04 -2.73
C GLY A 30 14.40 3.96 -3.76
N PRO A 31 14.84 5.17 -3.34
CA PRO A 31 15.33 6.22 -4.25
C PRO A 31 16.56 5.84 -5.09
N ASN A 32 17.32 4.83 -4.67
CA ASN A 32 18.50 4.34 -5.39
C ASN A 32 18.40 2.84 -5.75
N VAL A 33 17.20 2.26 -5.65
CA VAL A 33 16.98 0.84 -5.96
C VAL A 33 16.43 0.72 -7.38
N ARG A 34 17.01 -0.21 -8.14
CA ARG A 34 16.57 -0.48 -9.52
C ARG A 34 15.19 -1.15 -9.48
N ILE A 35 14.16 -0.47 -9.98
CA ILE A 35 12.76 -0.94 -9.92
C ILE A 35 12.51 -2.19 -10.76
N THR A 36 13.22 -2.33 -11.87
CA THR A 36 13.07 -3.47 -12.79
C THR A 36 14.37 -4.28 -12.90
N PRO A 37 14.26 -5.60 -13.13
CA PRO A 37 15.40 -6.50 -13.35
C PRO A 37 16.35 -6.02 -14.44
N ALA A 38 17.61 -6.47 -14.40
CA ALA A 38 18.59 -6.15 -15.45
C ALA A 38 18.12 -6.58 -16.85
N ILE A 39 17.51 -7.77 -16.96
CA ILE A 39 17.02 -8.31 -18.23
C ILE A 39 15.95 -7.42 -18.89
N CYS A 40 15.12 -6.75 -18.09
CA CYS A 40 14.07 -5.84 -18.56
C CYS A 40 14.60 -4.51 -19.14
N ARG A 41 15.92 -4.28 -19.08
CA ARG A 41 16.58 -3.05 -19.57
C ARG A 41 17.43 -3.27 -20.81
N ILE A 42 17.64 -4.52 -21.22
CA ILE A 42 18.49 -4.86 -22.37
C ILE A 42 17.79 -4.53 -23.68
N SER A 43 16.51 -4.89 -23.80
CA SER A 43 15.71 -4.58 -24.99
C SER A 43 14.23 -4.47 -24.64
N ARG A 44 13.47 -3.75 -25.47
CA ARG A 44 12.02 -3.61 -25.32
C ARG A 44 11.31 -4.97 -25.34
N ARG A 45 11.74 -5.87 -26.23
CA ARG A 45 11.17 -7.22 -26.35
C ARG A 45 11.40 -8.04 -25.08
N LEU A 46 12.63 -8.03 -24.54
CA LEU A 46 12.91 -8.74 -23.27
C LEU A 46 12.14 -8.13 -22.10
N ARG A 47 11.93 -6.81 -22.11
CA ARG A 47 11.09 -6.13 -21.12
C ARG A 47 9.65 -6.64 -21.16
N GLU A 48 9.03 -6.67 -22.34
CA GLU A 48 7.65 -7.13 -22.54
C GLU A 48 7.46 -8.59 -22.09
N GLU A 49 8.48 -9.43 -22.26
CA GLU A 49 8.44 -10.85 -21.89
C GLU A 49 8.74 -11.10 -20.40
N ALA A 50 9.69 -10.37 -19.82
CA ALA A 50 10.18 -10.63 -18.47
C ALA A 50 9.46 -9.83 -17.38
N LEU A 51 8.98 -8.62 -17.68
CA LEU A 51 8.32 -7.76 -16.69
C LEU A 51 7.05 -8.40 -16.08
N PRO A 52 6.18 -9.08 -16.85
CA PRO A 52 5.04 -9.83 -16.30
C PRO A 52 5.45 -10.93 -15.32
N LEU A 53 6.55 -11.63 -15.62
CA LEU A 53 7.07 -12.71 -14.76
C LEU A 53 7.61 -12.13 -13.44
N TYR A 54 8.36 -11.04 -13.52
CA TYR A 54 8.87 -10.34 -12.35
C TYR A 54 7.73 -9.85 -11.44
N ALA A 55 6.72 -9.20 -12.02
CA ALA A 55 5.59 -8.70 -11.25
C ALA A 55 4.81 -9.82 -10.55
N LYS A 56 4.70 -10.99 -11.19
CA LYS A 56 4.02 -12.17 -10.65
C LYS A 56 4.78 -12.83 -9.50
N THR A 57 6.11 -12.83 -9.51
CA THR A 57 6.93 -13.58 -8.53
C THR A 57 7.42 -12.72 -7.36
N ALA A 58 7.55 -11.41 -7.56
CA ALA A 58 8.03 -10.48 -6.55
C ALA A 58 6.91 -10.00 -5.60
N SER A 59 7.29 -9.70 -4.37
CA SER A 59 6.49 -8.98 -3.38
C SER A 59 7.07 -7.59 -3.20
N PHE A 60 6.29 -6.54 -3.46
CA PHE A 60 6.80 -5.17 -3.42
C PHE A 60 6.59 -4.54 -2.06
N SER A 61 7.58 -3.83 -1.55
CA SER A 61 7.50 -3.04 -0.33
C SER A 61 7.89 -1.60 -0.65
N ILE A 62 6.97 -0.66 -0.41
CA ILE A 62 7.11 0.75 -0.76
C ILE A 62 6.80 1.60 0.47
N GLN A 63 7.70 2.53 0.78
CA GLN A 63 7.45 3.56 1.79
C GLN A 63 6.91 4.80 1.08
N THR A 64 5.74 5.26 1.50
CA THR A 64 4.94 6.30 0.85
C THR A 64 5.01 7.63 1.59
N ASP A 65 6.11 7.90 2.30
CA ASP A 65 6.31 9.16 3.02
C ASP A 65 6.62 10.35 2.10
N ASP A 66 7.00 10.10 0.85
CA ASP A 66 7.22 11.15 -0.14
C ASP A 66 5.90 11.78 -0.58
N ASP A 67 5.93 13.04 -1.01
CA ASP A 67 4.75 13.78 -1.48
C ASP A 67 3.99 13.00 -2.57
N VAL A 68 2.81 12.49 -2.18
CA VAL A 68 1.90 11.64 -2.99
C VAL A 68 1.49 12.32 -4.29
N HIS A 69 1.43 13.65 -4.27
CA HIS A 69 0.96 14.49 -5.36
C HIS A 69 2.09 14.96 -6.28
N SER A 70 3.34 14.63 -5.96
CA SER A 70 4.44 14.90 -6.88
C SER A 70 4.41 13.87 -8.02
N GLN A 71 4.41 14.35 -9.27
CA GLN A 71 4.54 13.48 -10.44
C GLN A 71 5.83 12.63 -10.41
N ASN A 72 6.78 13.00 -9.55
CA ASN A 72 8.04 12.31 -9.31
C ASN A 72 8.06 11.49 -8.01
N SER A 73 6.90 11.15 -7.44
CA SER A 73 6.85 10.30 -6.26
C SER A 73 7.41 8.91 -6.58
N ARG A 74 8.01 8.24 -5.58
CA ARG A 74 8.46 6.85 -5.74
C ARG A 74 7.35 5.92 -6.24
N MET A 75 6.11 6.22 -5.85
CA MET A 75 4.94 5.47 -6.28
C MET A 75 4.66 5.66 -7.78
N SER A 76 4.64 6.89 -8.28
CA SER A 76 4.40 7.16 -9.70
C SER A 76 5.49 6.51 -10.56
N ILE A 77 6.75 6.62 -10.17
CA ILE A 77 7.88 6.00 -10.88
C ILE A 77 7.74 4.47 -10.90
N TRP A 78 7.31 3.86 -9.79
CA TRP A 78 7.06 2.41 -9.73
C TRP A 78 5.89 1.99 -10.62
N LEU A 79 4.78 2.73 -10.58
CA LEU A 79 3.60 2.51 -11.43
C LEU A 79 3.88 2.75 -12.92
N ASP A 80 4.79 3.65 -13.27
CA ASP A 80 5.22 3.89 -14.66
C ASP A 80 6.19 2.78 -15.12
N ALA A 81 7.02 2.28 -14.22
CA ALA A 81 7.96 1.21 -14.51
C ALA A 81 7.27 -0.15 -14.69
N LEU A 82 6.19 -0.43 -13.96
CA LEU A 82 5.34 -1.59 -14.16
C LEU A 82 4.22 -1.22 -15.13
N SER A 83 4.29 -1.70 -16.38
CA SER A 83 3.21 -1.49 -17.33
C SER A 83 1.87 -1.98 -16.77
N PRO A 84 0.71 -1.48 -17.26
CA PRO A 84 -0.60 -1.89 -16.75
C PRO A 84 -0.80 -3.41 -16.73
N GLU A 85 -0.25 -4.12 -17.73
CA GLU A 85 -0.32 -5.57 -17.84
C GLU A 85 0.51 -6.27 -16.75
N ALA A 86 1.69 -5.75 -16.43
CA ALA A 86 2.51 -6.27 -15.36
C ALA A 86 1.92 -5.96 -13.98
N LEU A 87 1.36 -4.76 -13.80
CA LEU A 87 0.71 -4.36 -12.55
C LEU A 87 -0.45 -5.29 -12.17
N ALA A 88 -1.27 -5.69 -13.14
CA ALA A 88 -2.37 -6.63 -12.92
C ALA A 88 -1.91 -8.02 -12.44
N LEU A 89 -0.64 -8.37 -12.66
CA LEU A 89 -0.05 -9.64 -12.25
C LEU A 89 0.61 -9.58 -10.87
N VAL A 90 0.73 -8.40 -10.27
CA VAL A 90 1.28 -8.24 -8.92
C VAL A 90 0.48 -9.10 -7.94
N HIS A 91 1.20 -9.91 -7.18
CA HIS A 91 0.62 -10.83 -6.20
C HIS A 91 0.66 -10.29 -4.77
N SER A 92 1.67 -9.48 -4.45
CA SER A 92 1.80 -8.87 -3.13
C SER A 92 2.39 -7.46 -3.21
N LEU A 93 1.73 -6.52 -2.55
CA LEU A 93 2.17 -5.13 -2.41
C LEU A 93 2.00 -4.71 -0.95
N GLN A 94 3.07 -4.23 -0.33
CA GLN A 94 3.06 -3.61 0.98
C GLN A 94 3.41 -2.13 0.85
N LEU A 95 2.50 -1.29 1.31
CA LEU A 95 2.67 0.15 1.42
C LEU A 95 2.87 0.50 2.88
N SER A 96 3.80 1.40 3.19
CA SER A 96 4.10 1.81 4.55
C SER A 96 4.24 3.32 4.64
N ARG A 97 3.72 3.93 5.70
CA ARG A 97 3.76 5.38 5.93
C ARG A 97 3.94 5.69 7.41
N HIS A 98 4.61 6.79 7.71
CA HIS A 98 4.69 7.34 9.05
C HIS A 98 3.57 8.34 9.29
N TRP A 99 3.12 8.43 10.54
CA TRP A 99 2.24 9.53 10.95
C TRP A 99 2.99 10.86 10.96
N GLN A 100 2.32 11.94 10.55
CA GLN A 100 2.87 13.29 10.54
C GLN A 100 2.80 13.93 11.94
N ILE A 101 3.63 13.45 12.85
CA ILE A 101 3.66 13.94 14.23
C ILE A 101 4.55 15.20 14.28
N GLN A 102 3.95 16.39 14.52
CA GLN A 102 4.70 17.66 14.54
C GLN A 102 5.76 17.74 15.65
N GLN A 103 5.52 17.09 16.80
CA GLN A 103 6.44 17.07 17.94
C GLN A 103 6.54 15.65 18.49
N PRO A 104 7.33 14.77 17.86
CA PRO A 104 7.48 13.40 18.35
C PRO A 104 8.17 13.45 19.71
N SER A 105 7.54 12.90 20.74
CA SER A 105 8.23 12.66 22.01
C SER A 105 9.34 11.62 21.82
N ARG A 106 10.28 11.51 22.77
CA ARG A 106 11.30 10.44 22.76
C ARG A 106 10.55 9.12 22.59
N TRP A 107 10.91 8.31 21.59
CA TRP A 107 10.26 7.06 21.15
C TRP A 107 9.07 7.16 20.16
N GLN A 108 8.65 8.36 19.72
CA GLN A 108 7.57 8.52 18.73
C GLN A 108 8.03 8.86 17.31
N GLY A 109 9.32 9.11 17.09
CA GLY A 109 9.85 9.53 15.77
C GLY A 109 9.83 8.47 14.67
N HIS A 110 9.45 7.22 14.98
CA HIS A 110 9.42 6.10 14.02
C HIS A 110 8.13 5.28 14.14
N VAL A 111 7.01 5.94 14.46
CA VAL A 111 5.71 5.26 14.48
C VAL A 111 5.08 5.36 13.10
N GLY A 112 4.82 4.21 12.50
CA GLY A 112 4.19 4.12 11.21
C GLY A 112 3.18 3.00 11.15
N PHE A 113 2.55 2.88 9.99
CA PHE A 113 1.59 1.84 9.69
C PHE A 113 1.82 1.34 8.28
N TYR A 114 1.24 0.20 7.98
CA TYR A 114 1.31 -0.41 6.67
C TYR A 114 -0.05 -0.96 6.25
N VAL A 115 -0.22 -1.04 4.93
CA VAL A 115 -1.28 -1.80 4.28
C VAL A 115 -0.59 -2.78 3.33
N ARG A 116 -0.92 -4.06 3.46
CA ARG A 116 -0.46 -5.13 2.58
C ARG A 116 -1.66 -5.69 1.84
N LEU A 117 -1.58 -5.62 0.52
CA LEU A 117 -2.46 -6.28 -0.42
C LEU A 117 -1.80 -7.60 -0.82
N GLN A 118 -2.50 -8.71 -0.65
CA GLN A 118 -2.01 -10.04 -1.03
C GLN A 118 -3.09 -10.81 -1.76
N ARG A 119 -2.80 -11.23 -2.99
CA ARG A 119 -3.72 -12.05 -3.77
C ARG A 119 -3.67 -13.50 -3.27
N LEU A 120 -4.76 -14.03 -2.74
CA LEU A 120 -4.88 -15.44 -2.36
C LEU A 120 -5.83 -16.13 -3.34
N ARG A 121 -5.25 -16.95 -4.23
CA ARG A 121 -5.97 -17.58 -5.35
C ARG A 121 -6.63 -16.52 -6.24
N THR A 122 -7.91 -16.26 -6.03
CA THR A 122 -8.75 -15.32 -6.80
C THR A 122 -9.17 -14.09 -6.00
N ALA A 123 -8.98 -14.09 -4.68
CA ALA A 123 -9.40 -12.99 -3.80
C ALA A 123 -8.20 -12.15 -3.34
N TRP A 124 -8.43 -10.88 -3.06
CA TRP A 124 -7.45 -10.02 -2.41
C TRP A 124 -7.68 -10.02 -0.89
N LEU A 125 -6.62 -10.31 -0.16
CA LEU A 125 -6.55 -10.15 1.28
C LEU A 125 -5.90 -8.81 1.58
N PHE A 126 -6.52 -8.06 2.49
CA PHE A 126 -6.03 -6.77 2.96
C PHE A 126 -5.61 -6.90 4.41
N ILE A 127 -4.33 -6.63 4.67
CA ILE A 127 -3.76 -6.71 6.01
C ILE A 127 -3.24 -5.32 6.33
N ALA A 128 -3.65 -4.76 7.46
CA ALA A 128 -3.12 -3.48 7.93
C ALA A 128 -2.56 -3.65 9.34
N GLY A 129 -1.57 -2.83 9.69
CA GLY A 129 -0.94 -2.90 11.00
C GLY A 129 -0.07 -1.69 11.32
N THR A 130 0.32 -1.57 12.57
CA THR A 130 1.19 -0.50 13.10
C THR A 130 2.60 -1.03 13.37
N TYR A 131 3.61 -0.18 13.30
CA TYR A 131 4.97 -0.49 13.73
C TYR A 131 5.65 0.69 14.46
N PRO A 132 6.46 0.43 15.51
CA PRO A 132 6.54 -0.86 16.22
C PRO A 132 5.15 -1.28 16.72
N ILE A 133 4.87 -2.59 16.83
CA ILE A 133 3.55 -3.14 17.21
C ILE A 133 3.19 -2.59 18.59
N ALA A 134 2.57 -1.43 18.58
CA ALA A 134 1.99 -0.81 19.74
C ALA A 134 0.51 -1.08 19.56
N ASN A 135 -0.06 -1.94 20.41
CA ASN A 135 -1.49 -2.00 20.67
C ASN A 135 -1.90 -0.70 21.38
N ASP A 136 -1.62 0.43 20.72
CA ASP A 136 -1.77 1.76 21.24
C ASP A 136 -3.21 2.20 21.06
N VAL A 137 -4.07 1.62 21.89
CA VAL A 137 -5.48 1.98 22.06
C VAL A 137 -5.62 3.44 22.54
N ARG A 138 -4.56 3.99 23.16
CA ARG A 138 -4.54 5.35 23.70
C ARG A 138 -4.49 6.38 22.58
N GLY A 139 -3.69 6.14 21.55
CA GLY A 139 -3.54 7.02 20.38
C GLY A 139 -4.47 6.71 19.20
N MET A 140 -5.55 5.94 19.36
CA MET A 140 -6.41 5.48 18.24
C MET A 140 -5.68 4.81 17.07
N ARG A 141 -4.42 4.43 17.22
CA ARG A 141 -3.58 4.07 16.07
C ARG A 141 -4.04 2.75 15.46
N ALA A 142 -4.47 1.81 16.30
CA ALA A 142 -5.04 0.56 15.85
C ALA A 142 -6.40 0.79 15.18
N GLU A 143 -7.25 1.63 15.77
CA GLU A 143 -8.59 1.95 15.29
C GLU A 143 -8.57 2.69 13.96
N SER A 144 -7.66 3.65 13.77
CA SER A 144 -7.45 4.36 12.50
C SER A 144 -7.01 3.42 11.39
N VAL A 145 -6.13 2.46 11.70
CA VAL A 145 -5.62 1.48 10.73
C VAL A 145 -6.67 0.41 10.41
N GLU A 146 -7.53 0.07 11.37
CA GLU A 146 -8.68 -0.80 11.17
C GLU A 146 -9.75 -0.12 10.29
N LEU A 147 -10.03 1.17 10.54
CA LEU A 147 -10.89 1.97 9.68
C LEU A 147 -10.36 2.00 8.24
N LEU A 148 -9.06 2.27 8.07
CA LEU A 148 -8.39 2.22 6.77
C LEU A 148 -8.55 0.87 6.08
N ARG A 149 -8.30 -0.24 6.80
CA ARG A 149 -8.50 -1.59 6.28
C ARG A 149 -9.94 -1.76 5.78
N SER A 150 -10.93 -1.38 6.58
CA SER A 150 -12.34 -1.53 6.21
C SER A 150 -12.73 -0.74 4.95
N VAL A 151 -12.12 0.43 4.74
CA VAL A 151 -12.37 1.30 3.58
C VAL A 151 -11.76 0.69 2.32
N VAL A 152 -10.53 0.21 2.43
CA VAL A 152 -9.84 -0.45 1.32
C VAL A 152 -10.52 -1.78 0.95
N GLU A 153 -10.91 -2.58 1.94
CA GLU A 153 -11.66 -3.82 1.72
C GLU A 153 -13.01 -3.57 1.04
N ARG A 154 -13.73 -2.51 1.42
CA ARG A 154 -15.02 -2.15 0.81
C ARG A 154 -14.90 -1.70 -0.64
N ARG A 155 -13.89 -0.90 -0.97
CA ARG A 155 -13.61 -0.56 -2.38
C ARG A 155 -13.25 -1.82 -3.18
N GLY A 156 -12.49 -2.71 -2.56
CA GLY A 156 -11.96 -3.90 -3.21
C GLY A 156 -10.86 -3.57 -4.23
N VAL A 157 -10.31 -4.63 -4.81
CA VAL A 157 -9.39 -4.56 -5.95
C VAL A 157 -10.03 -5.36 -7.07
N GLY A 158 -9.90 -4.88 -8.32
CA GLY A 158 -10.51 -5.53 -9.47
C GLY A 158 -10.16 -7.02 -9.58
N GLU A 159 -11.12 -7.84 -10.03
CA GLU A 159 -10.93 -9.30 -10.21
C GLU A 159 -9.76 -9.65 -11.13
N LYS A 160 -9.48 -8.76 -12.10
CA LYS A 160 -8.41 -8.91 -13.09
C LYS A 160 -7.02 -8.64 -12.51
N GLY A 161 -6.93 -8.09 -11.30
CA GLY A 161 -5.67 -7.72 -10.67
C GLY A 161 -5.63 -6.25 -10.29
N LEU A 162 -4.48 -5.83 -9.76
CA LEU A 162 -4.25 -4.48 -9.30
C LEU A 162 -4.18 -3.52 -10.50
N VAL A 163 -4.89 -2.40 -10.43
CA VAL A 163 -4.73 -1.28 -11.37
C VAL A 163 -4.12 -0.07 -10.68
N ARG A 164 -3.66 0.90 -11.48
CA ARG A 164 -3.09 2.15 -10.98
C ARG A 164 -4.01 2.85 -9.98
N GLY A 165 -5.29 2.96 -10.31
CA GLY A 165 -6.28 3.62 -9.45
C GLY A 165 -6.49 2.92 -8.10
N ASP A 166 -6.28 1.61 -8.01
CA ASP A 166 -6.35 0.90 -6.72
C ASP A 166 -5.21 1.31 -5.81
N VAL A 167 -3.99 1.39 -6.37
CA VAL A 167 -2.79 1.78 -5.62
C VAL A 167 -2.88 3.24 -5.19
N GLU A 168 -3.24 4.13 -6.12
CA GLU A 168 -3.41 5.55 -5.85
C GLU A 168 -4.47 5.80 -4.78
N PHE A 169 -5.60 5.06 -4.81
CA PHE A 169 -6.60 5.12 -3.77
C PHE A 169 -6.06 4.70 -2.40
N VAL A 170 -5.36 3.56 -2.31
CA VAL A 170 -4.81 3.11 -1.01
C VAL A 170 -3.81 4.13 -0.48
N VAL A 171 -2.96 4.71 -1.33
CA VAL A 171 -2.01 5.75 -0.92
C VAL A 171 -2.73 7.00 -0.43
N ALA A 172 -3.76 7.48 -1.13
CA ALA A 172 -4.55 8.62 -0.69
C ALA A 172 -5.29 8.35 0.64
N ALA A 173 -5.81 7.14 0.83
CA ALA A 173 -6.44 6.74 2.08
C ALA A 173 -5.41 6.69 3.23
N MET A 174 -4.20 6.21 2.96
CA MET A 174 -3.10 6.23 3.93
C MET A 174 -2.69 7.67 4.29
N GLU A 175 -2.69 8.59 3.34
CA GLU A 175 -2.37 10.00 3.58
C GLU A 175 -3.35 10.64 4.59
N ILE A 176 -4.65 10.44 4.39
CA ILE A 176 -5.69 10.91 5.31
C ILE A 176 -5.43 10.41 6.74
N VAL A 177 -5.08 9.13 6.90
CA VAL A 177 -4.77 8.55 8.23
C VAL A 177 -3.49 9.14 8.82
N ALA A 178 -2.48 9.38 7.99
CA ALA A 178 -1.18 9.90 8.43
C ALA A 178 -1.25 11.36 8.90
N GLU A 179 -2.10 12.18 8.28
CA GLU A 179 -2.31 13.61 8.61
C GLU A 179 -3.07 13.83 9.93
N HIS A 180 -3.73 12.79 10.44
CA HIS A 180 -4.58 12.86 11.62
C HIS A 180 -4.02 12.05 12.81
N PRO A 181 -2.76 12.26 13.24
CA PRO A 181 -2.21 11.54 14.38
C PRO A 181 -2.92 11.95 15.68
N VAL A 182 -3.21 10.96 16.50
CA VAL A 182 -3.76 11.19 17.84
C VAL A 182 -2.63 10.91 18.85
N PRO A 183 -2.22 11.91 19.64
CA PRO A 183 -1.14 11.74 20.61
C PRO A 183 -1.45 10.68 21.66
N ALA A 184 -0.51 9.76 21.89
CA ALA A 184 -0.67 8.67 22.85
C ALA A 184 -0.78 9.11 24.32
N PHE A 185 -0.46 10.38 24.62
CA PHE A 185 -0.53 10.97 25.96
C PHE A 185 -1.83 11.73 26.23
N ASP A 186 -2.71 11.91 25.24
CA ASP A 186 -4.06 12.49 25.42
C ASP A 186 -5.05 11.43 25.93
N VAL A 187 -4.68 10.77 27.02
CA VAL A 187 -5.53 9.78 27.67
C VAL A 187 -6.52 10.52 28.55
N GLU A 188 -7.72 10.81 28.05
CA GLU A 188 -8.96 11.14 28.79
C GLU A 188 -8.77 11.78 30.18
N GLN A 189 -7.92 12.80 30.31
CA GLN A 189 -7.79 13.54 31.56
C GLN A 189 -8.72 14.75 31.55
N SER A 190 -9.24 15.15 30.38
CA SER A 190 -10.19 16.26 30.20
C SER A 190 -11.27 15.97 29.16
N GLU A 191 -12.49 16.52 29.37
CA GLU A 191 -13.59 16.51 28.39
C GLU A 191 -13.22 17.18 27.06
N GLU A 192 -12.26 18.12 27.08
CA GLU A 192 -11.77 18.80 25.88
C GLU A 192 -10.97 17.86 24.98
N GLU A 193 -10.19 16.96 25.56
CA GLU A 193 -9.40 15.97 24.83
C GLU A 193 -10.31 14.91 24.19
N GLY A 194 -11.34 14.46 24.91
CA GLY A 194 -12.37 13.57 24.37
C GLY A 194 -13.12 14.19 23.19
N ARG A 195 -13.46 15.49 23.27
CA ARG A 195 -14.05 16.24 22.14
C ARG A 195 -13.09 16.33 20.96
N ARG A 196 -11.79 16.57 21.20
CA ARG A 196 -10.76 16.64 20.16
C ARG A 196 -10.60 15.30 19.45
N ARG A 197 -10.49 14.20 20.20
CA ARG A 197 -10.42 12.82 19.68
C ARG A 197 -11.61 12.50 18.79
N LYS A 198 -12.84 12.78 19.25
CA LYS A 198 -14.08 12.60 18.46
C LYS A 198 -14.14 13.52 17.23
N GLY A 199 -13.49 14.69 17.27
CA GLY A 199 -13.34 15.60 16.14
C GLY A 199 -12.43 15.03 15.06
N VAL A 200 -11.21 14.63 15.45
CA VAL A 200 -10.23 14.01 14.55
C VAL A 200 -10.80 12.74 13.91
N TRP A 201 -11.46 11.89 14.69
CA TRP A 201 -12.12 10.68 14.18
C TRP A 201 -13.15 10.99 13.10
N ARG A 202 -14.04 11.97 13.33
CA ARG A 202 -15.06 12.36 12.35
C ARG A 202 -14.46 12.96 11.08
N ILE A 203 -13.37 13.70 11.17
CA ILE A 203 -12.68 14.25 10.00
C ILE A 203 -12.08 13.12 9.16
N MET A 204 -11.41 12.16 9.80
CA MET A 204 -10.84 10.98 9.15
C MET A 204 -11.90 10.08 8.51
N GLU A 205 -12.99 9.77 9.22
CA GLU A 205 -14.13 9.02 8.66
C GLU A 205 -14.72 9.72 7.44
N ARG A 206 -14.89 11.04 7.52
CA ARG A 206 -15.41 11.84 6.40
C ARG A 206 -14.47 11.81 5.21
N GLY A 207 -13.17 12.08 5.42
CA GLY A 207 -12.19 12.08 4.34
C GLY A 207 -12.11 10.72 3.63
N LEU A 208 -12.12 9.64 4.42
CA LEU A 208 -12.12 8.28 3.86
C LEU A 208 -13.43 7.92 3.16
N ALA A 209 -14.57 8.40 3.66
CA ALA A 209 -15.87 8.19 3.02
C ALA A 209 -15.99 8.98 1.70
N GLU A 210 -15.56 10.24 1.68
CA GLU A 210 -15.51 11.07 0.46
C GLU A 210 -14.64 10.40 -0.60
N LEU A 211 -13.46 9.92 -0.21
CA LEU A 211 -12.56 9.18 -1.10
C LEU A 211 -13.19 7.89 -1.64
N GLY A 212 -13.98 7.19 -0.83
CA GLY A 212 -14.67 5.94 -1.21
C GLY A 212 -15.94 6.13 -2.05
N SER A 213 -16.61 7.27 -1.91
CA SER A 213 -17.89 7.59 -2.59
C SER A 213 -17.76 7.91 -4.09
N GLY A 214 -16.54 7.94 -4.62
CA GLY A 214 -16.29 8.23 -6.03
C GLY A 214 -16.73 7.16 -7.04
N ASP A 215 -17.00 5.92 -6.62
CA ASP A 215 -17.24 4.79 -7.57
C ASP A 215 -18.12 3.63 -7.04
N VAL A 216 -18.89 3.80 -5.95
CA VAL A 216 -19.69 2.69 -5.38
C VAL A 216 -21.16 3.07 -5.24
N GLU A 217 -22.02 2.33 -5.94
CA GLU A 217 -23.47 2.36 -5.77
C GLU A 217 -23.85 2.13 -4.30
N ASP A 218 -24.77 2.97 -3.85
CA ASP A 218 -25.35 3.14 -2.52
C ASP A 218 -25.68 1.81 -1.81
N VAL A 219 -24.93 1.47 -0.75
CA VAL A 219 -25.37 0.51 0.27
C VAL A 219 -24.90 0.89 1.68
N SER A 220 -25.85 1.48 2.44
CA SER A 220 -25.94 1.56 3.90
C SER A 220 -24.80 2.24 4.67
N THR A 221 -25.08 3.47 5.08
CA THR A 221 -24.41 4.22 6.14
C THR A 221 -24.58 3.50 7.48
N ARG A 222 -23.69 2.55 7.81
CA ARG A 222 -23.44 2.16 9.20
C ARG A 222 -22.26 2.97 9.72
N PRO A 223 -22.38 3.70 10.84
CA PRO A 223 -21.24 4.39 11.44
C PRO A 223 -20.15 3.36 11.79
N PHE A 224 -18.91 3.65 11.42
CA PHE A 224 -17.82 2.66 11.38
C PHE A 224 -17.39 2.20 12.75
N PHE A 225 -17.42 3.06 13.76
CA PHE A 225 -17.30 2.72 15.16
C PHE A 225 -17.49 4.03 15.93
N THR A 226 -18.29 4.05 16.98
CA THR A 226 -18.25 5.15 17.96
C THR A 226 -17.31 4.69 19.06
N PRO A 227 -16.12 5.30 19.23
CA PRO A 227 -15.34 5.05 20.43
C PRO A 227 -16.17 5.52 21.62
N TYR A 228 -16.51 4.59 22.52
CA TYR A 228 -17.18 4.85 23.78
C TYR A 228 -16.26 5.68 24.69
#